data_AF-A0A183DBJ0-F1
#
_entry.id   AF-A0A183DBJ0-F1
#
_cell.length_a   1.000
_cell.length_b   1.000
_cell.length_c   1.000
_cell.angle_alpha   90.00
_cell.angle_beta   90.00
_cell.angle_gamma   90.00
#
_symmetry.space_group_name_H-M   'P 1'
#
loop_
_entity.id
_entity.type
_entity.pdbx_description
1 polymer ?
#
loop_
_entity_poly.entity_id
_entity_poly.type
_entity_poly.pdbx_seq_one_letter_code
_entity_poly.pdbx_strand_id
1 'polypeptide(L)'
;MLLREILDISFSGRAPSQDPALFALALCARYQVCDTTGKRKLAPKSKEDQEGKSVLKSERDQRGPFERYCLKNFIKPLDLTYQKSLQQLALLAVSKVCRTPLHLFKFIKYCKMVSGETGRKMKSKGWGRALRAAVCSWYFNQSPEQLVMLVTKYRSGEGYSHRDLFRLSHIHASTALPPEHNYWQYHTEYDAIFNFVMQGNRRAASYILSAFLRHHFPQFQLLL
;
A
#
# COMPACT_ATOMS: atom_id res chain seq x y z
N MET A 1 5.18 -0.64 20.86
CA MET A 1 6.45 -1.37 20.88
C MET A 1 6.96 -1.62 19.46
N LEU A 2 6.38 -2.53 18.66
CA LEU A 2 6.93 -2.88 17.34
C LEU A 2 6.80 -1.78 16.26
N LEU A 3 5.62 -1.19 16.05
CA LEU A 3 5.44 -0.15 15.03
C LEU A 3 6.28 1.10 15.32
N ARG A 4 6.45 1.43 16.60
CA ARG A 4 7.32 2.54 17.04
C ARG A 4 8.76 2.30 16.60
N GLU A 5 9.28 1.09 16.82
CA GLU A 5 10.62 0.74 16.37
C GLU A 5 10.76 0.79 14.84
N ILE A 6 9.75 0.33 14.08
CA ILE A 6 9.76 0.45 12.61
C ILE A 6 9.86 1.92 12.18
N LEU A 7 9.10 2.80 12.83
CA LEU A 7 9.16 4.24 12.58
C LEU A 7 10.54 4.79 12.95
N ASP A 8 11.05 4.47 14.13
CA ASP A 8 12.34 4.96 14.62
C ASP A 8 13.49 4.52 13.69
N ILE A 9 13.52 3.26 13.25
CA ILE A 9 14.49 2.76 12.25
C ILE A 9 14.35 3.51 10.92
N SER A 10 13.12 3.67 10.42
CA SER A 10 12.83 4.37 9.16
C SER A 10 13.26 5.85 9.21
N PHE A 11 13.07 6.53 10.35
CA PHE A 11 13.42 7.93 10.52
C PHE A 11 14.91 8.16 10.77
N SER A 12 15.52 7.36 11.63
CA SER A 12 16.94 7.48 11.96
C SER A 12 17.88 7.07 10.82
N GLY A 13 17.38 6.39 9.78
CA GLY A 13 18.22 5.92 8.67
C GLY A 13 19.24 4.87 9.11
N ARG A 14 19.03 4.21 10.26
CA ARG A 14 19.93 3.20 10.83
C ARG A 14 20.07 1.95 9.96
N ALA A 15 19.07 1.67 9.12
CA ALA A 15 19.07 0.52 8.24
C ALA A 15 19.72 0.86 6.88
N PRO A 16 20.56 -0.03 6.33
CA PRO A 16 21.20 0.18 5.03
C PRO A 16 20.18 0.20 3.87
N SER A 17 18.99 -0.39 4.06
CA SER A 17 17.89 -0.34 3.11
C SER A 17 16.55 -0.20 3.83
N GLN A 18 15.58 0.38 3.13
CA GLN A 18 14.22 0.57 3.65
C GLN A 18 13.35 -0.70 3.52
N ASP A 19 13.81 -1.69 2.75
CA ASP A 19 13.05 -2.90 2.42
C ASP A 19 12.58 -3.71 3.64
N PRO A 20 13.42 -3.96 4.67
CA PRO A 20 12.98 -4.67 5.87
C PRO A 20 11.88 -3.91 6.64
N ALA A 21 12.00 -2.58 6.73
CA ALA A 21 11.00 -1.75 7.39
C ALA A 21 9.67 -1.77 6.62
N LEU A 22 9.71 -1.71 5.29
CA LEU A 22 8.52 -1.80 4.44
C LEU A 22 7.84 -3.18 4.54
N PHE A 23 8.63 -4.25 4.59
CA PHE A 23 8.09 -5.60 4.74
C PHE A 23 7.46 -5.81 6.12
N ALA A 24 8.12 -5.37 7.20
CA ALA A 24 7.58 -5.41 8.55
C ALA A 24 6.30 -4.57 8.69
N LEU A 25 6.26 -3.39 8.06
CA LEU A 25 5.05 -2.56 8.00
C LEU A 25 3.91 -3.27 7.25
N ALA A 26 4.21 -3.93 6.13
CA ALA A 26 3.23 -4.69 5.36
C ALA A 26 2.67 -5.89 6.15
N LEU A 27 3.51 -6.59 6.92
CA LEU A 27 3.04 -7.63 7.86
C LEU A 27 2.06 -7.05 8.88
N CYS A 28 2.40 -5.95 9.53
CA CYS A 28 1.51 -5.29 10.49
C CYS A 28 0.18 -4.86 9.85
N ALA A 29 0.22 -4.39 8.60
CA ALA A 29 -0.96 -3.92 7.88
C ALA A 29 -1.86 -5.06 7.37
N ARG A 30 -1.31 -6.24 7.06
CA ARG A 30 -1.98 -7.26 6.22
C ARG A 30 -1.99 -8.69 6.77
N TYR A 31 -1.29 -8.99 7.86
CA TYR A 31 -1.24 -10.34 8.42
C TYR A 31 -2.64 -10.82 8.82
N GLN A 32 -3.11 -11.91 8.19
CA GLN A 32 -4.41 -12.56 8.46
C GLN A 32 -5.66 -11.64 8.42
N VAL A 33 -5.59 -10.53 7.69
CA VAL A 33 -6.70 -9.56 7.59
C VAL A 33 -7.80 -10.09 6.67
N CYS A 34 -9.07 -9.87 7.06
CA CYS A 34 -10.23 -10.11 6.21
C CYS A 34 -10.62 -8.85 5.44
N ASP A 35 -10.58 -8.89 4.11
CA ASP A 35 -10.95 -7.75 3.26
C ASP A 35 -12.45 -7.64 2.93
N THR A 36 -13.30 -8.48 3.52
CA THR A 36 -14.66 -8.69 3.01
C THR A 36 -15.72 -7.78 3.63
N THR A 37 -16.37 -6.98 2.78
CA THR A 37 -17.78 -6.57 2.86
C THR A 37 -18.76 -7.73 2.60
N GLY A 38 -18.25 -8.92 2.29
CA GLY A 38 -19.05 -10.15 2.24
C GLY A 38 -19.36 -10.65 3.64
N LYS A 39 -20.65 -10.76 3.96
CA LYS A 39 -21.16 -11.52 5.12
C LYS A 39 -20.37 -12.83 5.26
N ARG A 40 -20.11 -13.25 6.50
CA ARG A 40 -19.57 -14.59 6.85
C ARG A 40 -20.43 -15.67 6.16
N LYS A 41 -20.10 -16.06 4.93
CA LYS A 41 -20.35 -17.41 4.45
C LYS A 41 -19.05 -18.15 4.74
N LEU A 42 -19.03 -18.94 5.80
CA LEU A 42 -18.17 -20.11 5.79
C LEU A 42 -18.59 -20.89 4.55
N ALA A 43 -17.78 -20.87 3.49
CA ALA A 43 -18.04 -21.68 2.32
C ALA A 43 -18.05 -23.16 2.76
N PRO A 44 -19.00 -23.99 2.29
CA PRO A 44 -18.85 -25.44 2.41
C PRO A 44 -17.57 -25.82 1.66
N LYS A 45 -16.69 -26.59 2.32
CA LYS A 45 -15.43 -27.09 1.73
C LYS A 45 -15.74 -27.81 0.41
N SER A 46 -15.39 -27.21 -0.73
CA SER A 46 -15.43 -27.90 -2.02
C SER A 46 -14.18 -28.76 -2.19
N LYS A 47 -14.33 -29.87 -2.92
CA LYS A 47 -13.36 -30.98 -3.01
C LYS A 47 -12.00 -30.58 -3.61
N GLU A 48 -11.89 -29.42 -4.26
CA GLU A 48 -10.64 -28.87 -4.82
C GLU A 48 -9.67 -28.31 -3.74
N ASP A 49 -10.14 -28.04 -2.51
CA ASP A 49 -9.29 -27.65 -1.37
C ASP A 49 -8.36 -28.78 -0.87
N GLN A 50 -8.42 -29.98 -1.48
CA GLN A 50 -7.58 -31.13 -1.12
C GLN A 50 -6.24 -31.11 -1.87
N GLU A 51 -6.17 -30.57 -3.09
CA GLU A 51 -4.92 -30.52 -3.87
C GLU A 51 -4.03 -29.32 -3.49
N GLY A 52 -4.60 -28.16 -3.17
CA GLY A 52 -3.80 -27.05 -2.61
C GLY A 52 -3.23 -27.36 -1.22
N LYS A 53 -3.87 -28.27 -0.48
CA LYS A 53 -3.37 -28.77 0.80
C LYS A 53 -2.26 -29.79 0.63
N SER A 54 -2.21 -30.55 -0.46
CA SER A 54 -1.18 -31.59 -0.67
C SER A 54 0.20 -31.00 -0.92
N VAL A 55 0.30 -29.86 -1.64
CA VAL A 55 1.57 -29.16 -1.88
C VAL A 55 2.10 -28.46 -0.61
N LEU A 56 1.24 -27.82 0.17
CA LEU A 56 1.64 -27.30 1.50
C LEU A 56 1.86 -28.43 2.52
N LYS A 57 1.41 -29.67 2.28
CA LYS A 57 1.70 -30.83 3.13
C LYS A 57 3.10 -31.35 2.85
N SER A 58 3.52 -31.41 1.58
CA SER A 58 4.85 -31.91 1.19
C SER A 58 6.01 -31.03 1.69
N GLU A 59 5.84 -29.70 1.74
CA GLU A 59 6.85 -28.80 2.36
C GLU A 59 6.74 -28.69 3.90
N ARG A 60 5.58 -29.01 4.48
CA ARG A 60 5.42 -29.08 5.94
C ARG A 60 5.96 -30.40 6.53
N ASP A 61 5.98 -31.47 5.74
CA ASP A 61 6.45 -32.79 6.17
C ASP A 61 7.98 -32.92 6.21
N GLN A 62 8.72 -32.04 5.53
CA GLN A 62 10.19 -31.99 5.59
C GLN A 62 10.76 -31.24 6.81
N ARG A 63 9.91 -30.59 7.62
CA ARG A 63 10.35 -29.78 8.77
C ARG A 63 10.74 -30.67 9.94
N GLY A 64 11.86 -30.35 10.60
CA GLY A 64 12.35 -31.11 11.74
C GLY A 64 11.35 -31.10 12.91
N PRO A 65 11.45 -32.07 13.85
CA PRO A 65 10.58 -32.11 15.04
C PRO A 65 10.61 -30.80 15.85
N PHE A 66 11.77 -30.13 15.88
CA PHE A 66 11.98 -28.85 16.53
C PHE A 66 11.18 -27.71 15.85
N GLU A 67 11.25 -27.59 14.53
CA GLU A 67 10.50 -26.57 13.78
C GLU A 67 8.98 -26.75 13.89
N ARG A 68 8.51 -28.00 13.94
CA ARG A 68 7.10 -28.32 14.18
C ARG A 68 6.66 -27.91 15.59
N TYR A 69 7.48 -28.17 16.61
CA TYR A 69 7.23 -27.75 17.99
C TYR A 69 7.16 -26.23 18.11
N CYS A 70 8.11 -25.50 17.52
CA CYS A 70 8.12 -24.04 17.51
C CYS A 70 6.87 -23.48 16.81
N LEU A 71 6.50 -23.98 15.62
CA LEU A 71 5.28 -23.54 14.93
C LEU A 71 4.02 -23.75 15.78
N LYS A 72 3.91 -24.92 16.42
CA LYS A 72 2.71 -25.29 17.20
C LYS A 72 2.55 -24.44 18.46
N ASN A 73 3.67 -24.05 19.09
CA ASN A 73 3.65 -23.32 20.35
C ASN A 73 3.61 -21.79 20.20
N PHE A 74 4.15 -21.25 19.09
CA PHE A 74 4.16 -19.80 18.83
C PHE A 74 3.00 -19.30 17.97
N ILE A 75 2.33 -20.17 17.20
CA ILE A 75 1.15 -19.79 16.42
C ILE A 75 -0.09 -19.87 17.31
N LYS A 76 -0.23 -18.92 18.22
CA LYS A 76 -1.54 -18.60 18.81
C LYS A 76 -2.22 -17.59 17.90
N PRO A 77 -3.55 -17.71 17.65
CA PRO A 77 -4.27 -16.70 16.88
C PRO A 77 -4.12 -15.35 17.59
N LEU A 78 -3.66 -14.35 16.85
CA LEU A 78 -3.51 -13.00 17.37
C LEU A 78 -4.90 -12.48 17.77
N ASP A 79 -5.00 -11.81 18.92
CA ASP A 79 -6.27 -11.21 19.33
C ASP A 79 -6.78 -10.26 18.23
N LEU A 80 -8.08 -10.37 17.93
CA LEU A 80 -8.70 -9.65 16.81
C LEU A 80 -8.70 -8.14 17.05
N THR A 81 -8.82 -7.70 18.31
CA THR A 81 -8.81 -6.26 18.64
C THR A 81 -7.42 -5.68 18.44
N TYR A 82 -6.39 -6.38 18.92
CA TYR A 82 -4.99 -6.02 18.68
C TYR A 82 -4.63 -6.04 17.20
N GLN A 83 -5.09 -7.04 16.43
CA GLN A 83 -4.83 -7.10 15.00
C GLN A 83 -5.43 -5.90 14.24
N LYS A 84 -6.65 -5.49 14.60
CA LYS A 84 -7.32 -4.32 13.98
C LYS A 84 -6.60 -3.02 14.33
N SER A 85 -6.25 -2.80 15.60
CA SER A 85 -5.55 -1.58 16.02
C SER A 85 -4.15 -1.52 15.40
N LEU A 86 -3.43 -2.64 15.35
CA LEU A 86 -2.13 -2.74 14.69
C LEU A 86 -2.23 -2.40 13.20
N GLN A 87 -3.23 -2.94 12.50
CA GLN A 87 -3.47 -2.62 11.11
C GLN A 87 -3.74 -1.13 10.90
N GLN A 88 -4.63 -0.53 11.70
CA GLN A 88 -4.96 0.89 11.58
C GLN A 88 -3.73 1.77 11.77
N LEU A 89 -2.96 1.52 12.83
CA LEU A 89 -1.74 2.27 13.11
C LEU A 89 -0.69 2.08 12.01
N ALA A 90 -0.50 0.85 11.51
CA ALA A 90 0.45 0.57 10.43
C ALA A 90 0.06 1.32 9.14
N LEU A 91 -1.23 1.36 8.81
CA LEU A 91 -1.72 2.08 7.62
C LEU A 91 -1.60 3.60 7.76
N LEU A 92 -1.79 4.16 8.95
CA LEU A 92 -1.52 5.57 9.22
C LEU A 92 -0.02 5.91 9.10
N ALA A 93 0.85 4.99 9.50
CA ALA A 93 2.30 5.14 9.38
C ALA A 93 2.81 5.13 7.92
N VAL A 94 2.01 4.71 6.94
CA VAL A 94 2.43 4.61 5.52
C VAL A 94 2.92 5.96 4.98
N SER A 95 2.22 7.07 5.25
CA SER A 95 2.62 8.41 4.80
C SER A 95 3.98 8.86 5.36
N LYS A 96 4.36 8.32 6.51
CA LYS A 96 5.62 8.63 7.20
C LYS A 96 6.78 7.73 6.75
N VAL A 97 6.52 6.43 6.54
CA VAL A 97 7.54 5.45 6.14
C VAL A 97 7.79 5.49 4.62
N CYS A 98 6.72 5.57 3.82
CA CYS A 98 6.80 5.59 2.37
C CYS A 98 7.01 7.03 1.87
N ARG A 99 8.23 7.57 1.96
CA ARG A 99 8.52 8.95 1.53
C ARG A 99 8.52 9.16 0.02
N THR A 100 8.76 8.10 -0.75
CA THR A 100 8.85 8.14 -2.22
C THR A 100 7.85 7.16 -2.84
N PRO A 101 7.50 7.31 -4.13
CA PRO A 101 6.59 6.39 -4.81
C PRO A 101 7.16 4.98 -4.92
N LEU A 102 8.49 4.84 -5.03
CA LEU A 102 9.16 3.54 -5.03
C LEU A 102 8.93 2.77 -3.72
N HIS A 103 9.00 3.46 -2.57
CA HIS A 103 8.67 2.85 -1.29
C HIS A 103 7.21 2.43 -1.23
N LEU A 104 6.30 3.26 -1.74
CA LEU A 104 4.88 2.93 -1.81
C LEU A 104 4.62 1.71 -2.71
N PHE A 105 5.20 1.65 -3.91
CA PHE A 105 5.08 0.50 -4.82
C PHE A 105 5.61 -0.78 -4.18
N LYS A 106 6.77 -0.71 -3.51
CA LYS A 106 7.36 -1.84 -2.80
C LYS A 106 6.50 -2.29 -1.62
N PHE A 107 5.95 -1.35 -0.84
CA PHE A 107 5.00 -1.65 0.23
C PHE A 107 3.74 -2.36 -0.30
N ILE A 108 3.19 -1.92 -1.44
CA ILE A 108 2.02 -2.56 -2.07
C ILE A 108 2.35 -3.97 -2.56
N LYS A 109 3.54 -4.17 -3.14
CA LYS A 109 4.04 -5.50 -3.52
C LYS A 109 4.09 -6.44 -2.29
N TYR A 110 4.65 -5.98 -1.18
CA TYR A 110 4.67 -6.76 0.06
C TYR A 110 3.27 -7.00 0.64
N CYS A 111 2.38 -6.02 0.61
CA CYS A 111 0.98 -6.19 1.03
C CYS A 111 0.28 -7.29 0.23
N LYS A 112 0.51 -7.35 -1.09
CA LYS A 112 -0.01 -8.41 -1.97
C LYS A 112 0.56 -9.78 -1.60
N MET A 113 1.87 -9.87 -1.38
CA MET A 113 2.55 -11.11 -0.96
C MET A 113 1.99 -11.64 0.36
N VAL A 114 1.98 -10.81 1.41
CA VAL A 114 1.46 -11.17 2.74
C VAL A 114 -0.01 -11.60 2.68
N SER A 115 -0.82 -10.90 1.88
CA SER A 115 -2.24 -11.25 1.72
C SER A 115 -2.44 -12.57 0.96
N GLY A 116 -1.54 -12.92 0.04
CA GLY A 116 -1.57 -14.19 -0.68
C GLY A 116 -1.26 -15.39 0.21
N GLU A 117 -0.30 -15.23 1.13
CA GLU A 117 0.17 -16.29 2.04
C GLU A 117 -0.69 -16.44 3.30
N THR A 118 -1.09 -15.32 3.91
CA THR A 118 -1.76 -15.30 5.22
C THR A 118 -3.24 -14.96 5.15
N GLY A 119 -3.72 -14.56 3.98
CA GLY A 119 -5.11 -14.15 3.79
C GLY A 119 -6.08 -15.29 4.03
N ARG A 120 -7.24 -14.98 4.62
CA ARG A 120 -8.30 -16.00 4.84
C ARG A 120 -8.96 -16.46 3.54
N LYS A 121 -8.81 -15.68 2.46
CA LYS A 121 -9.27 -16.03 1.12
C LYS A 121 -8.08 -16.55 0.31
N MET A 122 -8.24 -17.73 -0.29
CA MET A 122 -7.25 -18.30 -1.21
C MET A 122 -6.92 -17.28 -2.33
N LYS A 123 -5.63 -17.03 -2.56
CA LYS A 123 -5.12 -16.08 -3.56
C LYS A 123 -5.72 -14.67 -3.42
N SER A 124 -5.82 -14.14 -2.19
CA SER A 124 -6.28 -12.75 -2.00
C SER A 124 -5.37 -11.76 -2.71
N LYS A 125 -5.97 -10.80 -3.42
CA LYS A 125 -5.25 -9.69 -4.08
C LYS A 125 -4.75 -8.63 -3.09
N GLY A 126 -5.22 -8.67 -1.83
CA GLY A 126 -4.77 -7.79 -0.74
C GLY A 126 -5.41 -6.40 -0.69
N TRP A 127 -6.41 -6.10 -1.52
CA TRP A 127 -7.04 -4.77 -1.60
C TRP A 127 -8.33 -4.67 -0.76
N GLY A 128 -8.17 -4.32 0.52
CA GLY A 128 -9.28 -3.99 1.44
C GLY A 128 -9.59 -2.49 1.52
N ARG A 129 -10.74 -2.13 2.14
CA ARG A 129 -11.16 -0.73 2.34
C ARG A 129 -10.08 0.11 3.02
N ALA A 130 -9.43 -0.43 4.05
CA ALA A 130 -8.40 0.27 4.81
C ALA A 130 -7.14 0.55 3.97
N LEU A 131 -6.68 -0.42 3.17
CA LEU A 131 -5.54 -0.22 2.28
C LEU A 131 -5.84 0.82 1.20
N ARG A 132 -7.03 0.76 0.60
CA ARG A 132 -7.48 1.79 -0.37
C ARG A 132 -7.45 3.19 0.24
N ALA A 133 -8.01 3.34 1.43
CA ALA A 133 -8.01 4.62 2.15
C ALA A 133 -6.59 5.12 2.46
N ALA A 134 -5.68 4.24 2.88
CA ALA A 134 -4.30 4.59 3.16
C ALA A 134 -3.54 5.05 1.90
N VAL A 135 -3.73 4.36 0.77
CA VAL A 135 -3.13 4.76 -0.51
C VAL A 135 -3.70 6.10 -0.98
N CYS A 136 -5.01 6.31 -0.91
CA CYS A 136 -5.61 7.60 -1.24
C CYS A 136 -5.05 8.72 -0.35
N SER A 137 -5.02 8.50 0.98
CA SER A 137 -4.46 9.46 1.94
C SER A 137 -3.00 9.80 1.64
N TRP A 138 -2.19 8.82 1.20
CA TRP A 138 -0.80 9.06 0.83
C TRP A 138 -0.64 10.09 -0.30
N TYR A 139 -1.50 10.01 -1.33
CA TYR A 139 -1.48 10.94 -2.46
C TYR A 139 -2.04 12.31 -2.09
N PHE A 140 -3.15 12.36 -1.34
CA PHE A 140 -3.75 13.63 -0.91
C PHE A 140 -2.89 14.38 0.12
N ASN A 141 -2.06 13.69 0.89
CA ASN A 141 -1.14 14.32 1.84
C ASN A 141 0.07 15.01 1.18
N GLN A 142 0.17 14.98 -0.15
CA GLN A 142 1.19 15.71 -0.89
C GLN A 142 0.60 17.01 -1.42
N SER A 143 1.38 18.09 -1.43
CA SER A 143 0.98 19.30 -2.13
C SER A 143 0.91 19.05 -3.65
N PRO A 144 0.15 19.84 -4.42
CA PRO A 144 0.05 19.67 -5.87
C PRO A 144 1.41 19.64 -6.57
N GLU A 145 2.35 20.48 -6.14
CA GLU A 145 3.70 20.60 -6.70
C GLU A 145 4.50 19.33 -6.46
N GLN A 146 4.48 18.85 -5.21
CA GLN A 146 5.17 17.64 -4.84
C GLN A 146 4.56 16.44 -5.55
N LEU A 147 3.24 16.39 -5.68
CA LEU A 147 2.54 15.33 -6.37
C LEU A 147 2.94 15.26 -7.85
N VAL A 148 2.98 16.40 -8.56
CA VAL A 148 3.48 16.50 -9.94
C VAL A 148 4.90 15.93 -10.05
N MET A 149 5.80 16.37 -9.17
CA MET A 149 7.19 15.90 -9.16
C MET A 149 7.27 14.39 -8.95
N LEU A 150 6.48 13.84 -8.02
CA LEU A 150 6.48 12.41 -7.72
C LEU A 150 6.00 11.59 -8.93
N VAL A 151 4.88 11.97 -9.57
CA VAL A 151 4.30 11.20 -10.67
C VAL A 151 5.09 11.30 -11.97
N THR A 152 5.81 12.40 -12.18
CA THR A 152 6.66 12.60 -13.37
C THR A 152 8.01 11.90 -13.23
N LYS A 153 8.65 12.01 -12.06
CA LYS A 153 9.97 11.41 -11.77
C LYS A 153 9.91 9.90 -11.60
N TYR A 154 8.93 9.37 -10.85
CA TYR A 154 8.85 7.96 -10.47
C TYR A 154 7.66 7.27 -11.14
N ARG A 155 7.63 7.25 -12.48
CA ARG A 155 6.48 6.77 -13.27
C ARG A 155 6.00 5.36 -12.89
N SER A 156 6.93 4.46 -12.64
CA SER A 156 6.67 3.07 -12.24
C SER A 156 7.81 2.48 -11.41
N GLY A 157 7.51 1.41 -10.68
CA GLY A 157 8.47 0.63 -9.91
C GLY A 157 7.82 -0.64 -9.34
N GLU A 158 8.60 -1.69 -9.09
CA GLU A 158 8.12 -2.95 -8.50
C GLU A 158 6.92 -3.60 -9.23
N GLY A 159 6.78 -3.35 -10.54
CA GLY A 159 5.66 -3.82 -11.37
C GLY A 159 4.37 -3.01 -11.23
N TYR A 160 4.42 -1.84 -10.59
CA TYR A 160 3.29 -0.93 -10.43
C TYR A 160 3.59 0.44 -11.06
N SER A 161 2.55 1.06 -11.62
CA SER A 161 2.55 2.48 -11.99
C SER A 161 1.59 3.28 -11.10
N HIS A 162 1.72 4.60 -11.10
CA HIS A 162 0.74 5.48 -10.45
C HIS A 162 -0.69 5.26 -10.98
N ARG A 163 -0.81 4.98 -12.28
CA ARG A 163 -2.09 4.63 -12.92
C ARG A 163 -2.70 3.36 -12.36
N ASP A 164 -1.90 2.35 -12.09
CA ASP A 164 -2.38 1.10 -11.47
C ASP A 164 -2.86 1.36 -10.04
N LEU A 165 -2.10 2.13 -9.26
CA LEU A 165 -2.48 2.45 -7.88
C LEU A 165 -3.78 3.24 -7.81
N PHE A 166 -3.96 4.26 -8.65
CA PHE A 166 -5.19 5.04 -8.69
C PHE A 166 -6.42 4.19 -9.06
N ARG A 167 -6.26 3.23 -9.99
CA ARG A 167 -7.31 2.28 -10.35
C ARG A 167 -7.64 1.33 -9.21
N LEU A 168 -6.63 0.78 -8.53
CA LEU A 168 -6.80 -0.20 -7.46
C LEU A 168 -7.30 0.44 -6.16
N SER A 169 -6.88 1.68 -5.87
CA SER A 169 -7.31 2.42 -4.69
C SER A 169 -8.69 3.06 -4.87
N HIS A 170 -9.18 3.16 -6.11
CA HIS A 170 -10.31 4.01 -6.49
C HIS A 170 -10.06 5.43 -5.98
N ILE A 171 -9.02 6.09 -6.49
CA ILE A 171 -8.70 7.45 -6.04
C ILE A 171 -9.86 8.38 -6.37
N HIS A 172 -10.41 8.99 -5.34
CA HIS A 172 -11.44 10.01 -5.43
C HIS A 172 -11.34 10.88 -4.19
N ALA A 173 -11.55 12.19 -4.35
CA ALA A 173 -11.78 13.05 -3.20
C ALA A 173 -13.08 12.58 -2.53
N SER A 174 -12.93 11.87 -1.41
CA SER A 174 -14.07 11.42 -0.63
C SER A 174 -14.51 12.55 0.29
N THR A 175 -15.79 12.57 0.64
CA THR A 175 -16.34 13.33 1.77
C THR A 175 -15.61 13.06 3.10
N ALA A 176 -14.76 12.02 3.16
CA ALA A 176 -13.90 11.72 4.30
C ALA A 176 -12.66 12.63 4.43
N LEU A 177 -12.34 13.48 3.45
CA LEU A 177 -11.30 14.49 3.61
C LEU A 177 -11.81 15.61 4.54
N PRO A 178 -11.00 16.07 5.51
CA PRO A 178 -11.36 17.21 6.34
C PRO A 178 -11.68 18.46 5.49
N PRO A 179 -12.61 19.32 5.91
CA PRO A 179 -12.92 20.57 5.19
C PRO A 179 -11.71 21.51 5.04
N GLU A 180 -10.75 21.43 5.96
CA GLU A 180 -9.52 22.24 5.96
C GLU A 180 -8.39 21.64 5.10
N HIS A 181 -8.65 20.52 4.41
CA HIS A 181 -7.62 19.84 3.63
C HIS A 181 -7.25 20.66 2.38
N ASN A 182 -5.95 20.74 2.05
CA ASN A 182 -5.40 21.47 0.89
C ASN A 182 -6.08 21.14 -0.45
N TYR A 183 -6.66 19.93 -0.55
CA TYR A 183 -7.45 19.52 -1.71
C TYR A 183 -8.53 20.54 -2.06
N TRP A 184 -9.28 21.07 -1.09
CA TRP A 184 -10.38 22.00 -1.36
C TRP A 184 -9.90 23.33 -1.92
N GLN A 185 -8.70 23.76 -1.53
CA GLN A 185 -8.07 24.97 -2.06
C GLN A 185 -7.52 24.78 -3.48
N TYR A 186 -6.96 23.60 -3.78
CA TYR A 186 -6.26 23.30 -5.03
C TYR A 186 -6.91 22.15 -5.82
N HIS A 187 -8.24 22.04 -5.79
CA HIS A 187 -8.94 20.87 -6.32
C HIS A 187 -8.73 20.74 -7.84
N THR A 188 -8.65 21.86 -8.56
CA THR A 188 -8.44 21.88 -10.01
C THR A 188 -7.08 21.28 -10.40
N GLU A 189 -6.07 21.53 -9.58
CA GLU A 189 -4.70 21.07 -9.75
C GLU A 189 -4.61 19.57 -9.48
N TYR A 190 -5.18 19.10 -8.36
CA TYR A 190 -5.26 17.67 -8.07
C TYR A 190 -5.99 16.91 -9.18
N ASP A 191 -7.15 17.41 -9.63
CA ASP A 191 -7.94 16.78 -10.69
C ASP A 191 -7.18 16.76 -12.03
N ALA A 192 -6.48 17.84 -12.38
CA ALA A 192 -5.62 17.88 -13.57
C ALA A 192 -4.50 16.83 -13.50
N ILE A 193 -3.84 16.70 -12.35
CA ILE A 193 -2.78 15.70 -12.14
C ILE A 193 -3.36 14.28 -12.22
N PHE A 194 -4.50 14.02 -11.59
CA PHE A 194 -5.13 12.71 -11.63
C PHE A 194 -5.57 12.33 -13.04
N ASN A 195 -6.15 13.28 -13.78
CA ASN A 195 -6.49 13.10 -15.18
C ASN A 195 -5.25 12.84 -16.05
N PHE A 196 -4.14 13.55 -15.82
CA PHE A 196 -2.88 13.28 -16.50
C PHE A 196 -2.41 11.84 -16.31
N VAL A 197 -2.37 11.36 -15.05
CA VAL A 197 -1.95 9.99 -14.72
C VAL A 197 -2.89 8.95 -15.33
N MET A 198 -4.20 9.22 -15.39
CA MET A 198 -5.21 8.30 -15.93
C MET A 198 -5.20 8.19 -17.46
N GLN A 199 -5.10 9.33 -18.14
CA GLN A 199 -5.24 9.44 -19.60
C GLN A 199 -3.94 9.07 -20.32
N GLY A 200 -2.77 9.24 -19.70
CA GLY A 200 -1.48 8.80 -20.24
C GLY A 200 -1.05 9.49 -21.54
N ASN A 201 -1.75 10.56 -21.97
CA ASN A 201 -1.49 11.23 -23.23
C ASN A 201 -0.29 12.20 -23.10
N ARG A 202 0.83 11.83 -23.75
CA ARG A 202 2.15 12.45 -23.56
C ARG A 202 2.26 13.89 -24.08
N ARG A 203 1.39 14.34 -24.99
CA ARG A 203 1.52 15.64 -25.68
C ARG A 203 0.72 16.77 -25.02
N ALA A 204 -0.55 16.55 -24.68
CA ALA A 204 -1.41 17.57 -24.07
C ALA A 204 -1.03 17.84 -22.61
N ALA A 205 -0.68 16.80 -21.87
CA ALA A 205 -0.37 16.95 -20.46
C ALA A 205 1.03 17.52 -20.21
N SER A 206 2.00 17.30 -21.11
CA SER A 206 3.28 18.02 -21.08
C SER A 206 3.06 19.52 -21.20
N TYR A 207 2.17 19.97 -22.08
CA TYR A 207 1.85 21.39 -22.24
C TYR A 207 1.14 21.97 -21.00
N ILE A 208 0.17 21.25 -20.43
CA ILE A 208 -0.57 21.72 -19.24
C ILE A 208 0.32 21.69 -17.99
N LEU A 209 1.09 20.60 -17.76
CA LEU A 209 2.05 20.56 -16.64
C LEU A 209 3.17 21.56 -16.84
N SER A 210 3.72 21.74 -18.05
CA SER A 210 4.79 22.70 -18.29
C SER A 210 4.31 24.14 -18.26
N ALA A 211 3.07 24.44 -18.65
CA ALA A 211 2.46 25.76 -18.49
C ALA A 211 2.15 26.03 -17.01
N PHE A 212 1.61 25.05 -16.29
CA PHE A 212 1.33 25.14 -14.85
C PHE A 212 2.62 25.28 -14.02
N LEU A 213 3.63 24.46 -14.29
CA LEU A 213 4.96 24.57 -13.66
C LEU A 213 5.64 25.89 -14.01
N ARG A 214 5.54 26.39 -15.25
CA ARG A 214 6.10 27.70 -15.64
C ARG A 214 5.39 28.88 -14.99
N HIS A 215 4.07 28.81 -14.80
CA HIS A 215 3.28 29.94 -14.30
C HIS A 215 3.24 30.01 -12.77
N HIS A 216 3.29 28.86 -12.07
CA HIS A 216 3.23 28.84 -10.62
C HIS A 216 4.59 28.58 -9.93
N PHE A 217 5.57 27.97 -10.61
CA PHE A 217 6.82 27.51 -9.96
C PHE A 217 8.07 27.62 -10.85
N PRO A 218 8.59 28.84 -11.10
CA PRO A 218 9.66 29.11 -12.07
C PRO A 218 11.01 28.44 -11.76
N GLN A 219 11.28 28.03 -10.52
CA GLN A 219 12.53 27.35 -10.16
C GLN A 219 12.71 25.92 -10.73
N PHE A 220 11.68 25.31 -11.33
CA PHE A 220 11.73 23.90 -11.79
C PHE A 220 11.95 23.72 -13.31
N GLN A 221 12.45 24.76 -13.98
CA GLN A 221 12.51 24.89 -15.44
C GLN A 221 13.49 23.92 -16.17
N LEU A 222 14.33 23.17 -15.45
CA LEU A 222 15.41 22.34 -16.02
C LEU A 222 15.17 20.82 -15.98
N LEU A 223 13.98 20.34 -15.59
CA LEU A 223 13.70 18.91 -15.40
C LEU A 223 12.66 18.29 -16.36
N LEU A 224 12.28 19.01 -17.42
CA LEU A 224 11.41 18.53 -18.51
C LEU A 224 12.14 18.56 -19.84
#